data_AF-A0A1I3KN71-F1
#
_entry.id   AF-A0A1I3KN71-F1
#
_cell.length_a   1.000
_cell.length_b   1.000
_cell.length_c   1.000
_cell.angle_alpha   90.00
_cell.angle_beta   90.00
_cell.angle_gamma   90.00
#
_symmetry.space_group_name_H-M   'P 1'
#
loop_
_entity.id
_entity.type
_entity.pdbx_description
1 polymer ?
#
loop_
_entity_poly.entity_id
_entity_poly.type
_entity_poly.pdbx_seq_one_letter_code
_entity_poly.pdbx_strand_id
1 'polypeptide(L)'
;MPLIPNFPQSLLEEHMRWHHANHYDDFSQLPPGYGQSFLNFHRQFINKVYQWYGTTGYDPRAIAGWQSVPEAIRNTACYNRAAEARVLNNPQSFASADQLGIFLEASSLHGCIHQESARLFGEPALNDFDEAPRTTMFYNIHGMIDQWYRNWERAAGVAREAGKPSSGAARKRNRR
;
A
#
# COMPACT_ATOMS: atom_id res chain seq x y z
N MET A 1 -4.72 16.59 -17.15
CA MET A 1 -4.18 15.62 -16.18
C MET A 1 -5.08 14.39 -16.28
N PRO A 2 -4.55 13.19 -16.59
CA PRO A 2 -5.36 12.25 -17.35
C PRO A 2 -6.07 11.26 -16.43
N LEU A 3 -7.38 11.44 -16.30
CA LEU A 3 -8.31 10.32 -16.25
C LEU A 3 -7.88 9.28 -17.30
N ILE A 4 -7.80 8.02 -16.91
CA ILE A 4 -7.42 6.93 -17.79
C ILE A 4 -8.57 6.68 -18.76
N PRO A 5 -8.38 6.87 -20.08
CA PRO A 5 -9.44 6.63 -21.04
C PRO A 5 -9.82 5.14 -21.07
N ASN A 6 -11.10 4.87 -21.32
CA ASN A 6 -11.64 3.50 -21.46
C ASN A 6 -11.32 2.57 -20.27
N PHE A 7 -11.24 3.14 -19.05
CA PHE A 7 -11.01 2.35 -17.85
C PHE A 7 -12.04 1.21 -17.73
N PRO A 8 -11.64 -0.04 -17.46
CA PRO A 8 -12.56 -1.17 -17.47
C PRO A 8 -13.60 -1.05 -16.35
N GLN A 9 -14.88 -1.05 -16.73
CA GLN A 9 -15.98 -0.94 -15.77
C GLN A 9 -15.93 -2.07 -14.72
N SER A 10 -15.57 -3.29 -15.13
CA SER A 10 -15.45 -4.43 -14.22
C SER A 10 -14.40 -4.23 -13.12
N LEU A 11 -13.29 -3.54 -13.44
CA LEU A 11 -12.27 -3.18 -12.44
C LEU A 11 -12.79 -2.07 -11.53
N LEU A 12 -13.50 -1.08 -12.07
CA LEU A 12 -14.10 -0.02 -11.26
C LEU A 12 -15.07 -0.61 -10.22
N GLU A 13 -15.96 -1.48 -10.66
CA GLU A 13 -16.92 -2.14 -9.77
C GLU A 13 -16.26 -3.07 -8.74
N GLU A 14 -15.12 -3.69 -9.07
CA GLU A 14 -14.36 -4.49 -8.11
C GLU A 14 -13.87 -3.62 -6.95
N HIS A 15 -13.33 -2.46 -7.26
CA HIS A 15 -12.90 -1.47 -6.26
C HIS A 15 -14.05 -0.96 -5.41
N MET A 16 -15.14 -0.52 -6.06
CA MET A 16 -16.35 -0.05 -5.39
C MET A 16 -16.88 -1.09 -4.39
N ARG A 17 -17.08 -2.35 -4.85
CA ARG A 17 -17.59 -3.42 -3.99
C ARG A 17 -16.70 -3.68 -2.78
N TRP A 18 -15.38 -3.64 -2.95
CA TRP A 18 -14.47 -3.83 -1.82
C TRP A 18 -14.58 -2.69 -0.81
N HIS A 19 -14.53 -1.43 -1.25
CA HIS A 19 -14.64 -0.29 -0.34
C HIS A 19 -16.01 -0.22 0.33
N HIS A 20 -17.11 -0.42 -0.39
CA HIS A 20 -18.46 -0.41 0.20
C HIS A 20 -18.64 -1.50 1.27
N ALA A 21 -17.98 -2.65 1.12
CA ALA A 21 -18.01 -3.73 2.11
C ALA A 21 -17.01 -3.56 3.26
N ASN A 22 -16.01 -2.69 3.12
CA ASN A 22 -14.88 -2.55 4.05
C ASN A 22 -14.65 -1.08 4.46
N HIS A 23 -15.67 -0.24 4.35
CA HIS A 23 -15.62 1.16 4.78
C HIS A 23 -15.94 1.24 6.27
N TYR A 24 -15.03 1.85 7.03
CA TYR A 24 -15.16 2.05 8.46
C TYR A 24 -14.88 3.52 8.78
N ASP A 25 -15.84 4.19 9.43
CA ASP A 25 -15.67 5.58 9.89
C ASP A 25 -14.77 5.68 11.13
N ASP A 26 -14.69 4.60 11.91
CA ASP A 26 -13.94 4.51 13.16
C ASP A 26 -12.86 3.42 13.07
N PHE A 27 -11.61 3.85 12.94
CA PHE A 27 -10.45 2.96 12.89
C PHE A 27 -10.25 2.10 14.16
N SER A 28 -10.89 2.46 15.28
CA SER A 28 -10.85 1.63 16.49
C SER A 28 -11.73 0.37 16.41
N GLN A 29 -12.61 0.29 15.41
CA GLN A 29 -13.55 -0.82 15.19
C GLN A 29 -13.13 -1.78 14.08
N LEU A 30 -11.92 -1.62 13.53
CA LEU A 30 -11.44 -2.48 12.45
C LEU A 30 -11.35 -3.94 12.92
N PRO A 31 -11.92 -4.90 12.17
CA PRO A 31 -11.83 -6.31 12.53
C PRO A 31 -10.38 -6.83 12.39
N PRO A 32 -10.00 -7.87 13.14
CA PRO A 32 -8.72 -8.54 12.96
C PRO A 32 -8.51 -8.98 11.50
N GLY A 33 -7.34 -8.71 10.94
CA GLY A 33 -7.01 -9.04 9.54
C GLY A 33 -7.41 -7.97 8.51
N TYR A 34 -8.08 -6.89 8.93
CA TYR A 34 -8.45 -5.79 8.05
C TYR A 34 -7.26 -5.17 7.31
N GLY A 35 -6.19 -4.81 8.02
CA GLY A 35 -5.02 -4.15 7.42
C GLY A 35 -4.33 -5.06 6.40
N GLN A 36 -4.31 -6.36 6.66
CA GLN A 36 -3.78 -7.33 5.71
C GLN A 36 -4.70 -7.45 4.48
N SER A 37 -6.02 -7.43 4.68
CA SER A 37 -7.01 -7.41 3.59
C SER A 37 -6.82 -6.16 2.71
N PHE A 38 -6.70 -4.98 3.31
CA PHE A 38 -6.42 -3.71 2.64
C PHE A 38 -5.17 -3.80 1.75
N LEU A 39 -4.04 -4.22 2.31
CA LEU A 39 -2.77 -4.32 1.59
C LEU A 39 -2.84 -5.33 0.43
N ASN A 40 -3.42 -6.50 0.68
CA ASN A 40 -3.51 -7.56 -0.33
C ASN A 40 -4.49 -7.20 -1.44
N PHE A 41 -5.63 -6.59 -1.11
CA PHE A 41 -6.60 -6.13 -2.08
C PHE A 41 -5.98 -5.11 -3.02
N HIS A 42 -5.41 -4.02 -2.50
CA HIS A 42 -4.85 -2.96 -3.33
C HIS A 42 -3.68 -3.46 -4.19
N ARG A 43 -2.81 -4.32 -3.65
CA ARG A 43 -1.75 -4.99 -4.43
C ARG A 43 -2.33 -5.78 -5.60
N GLN A 44 -3.35 -6.61 -5.36
CA GLN A 44 -3.96 -7.42 -6.43
C GLN A 44 -4.67 -6.54 -7.45
N PHE A 45 -5.39 -5.53 -6.98
CA PHE A 45 -6.13 -4.59 -7.81
C PHE A 45 -5.21 -3.82 -8.77
N ILE A 46 -4.15 -3.19 -8.25
CA ILE A 46 -3.22 -2.45 -9.12
C ILE A 46 -2.51 -3.37 -10.11
N ASN A 47 -2.21 -4.62 -9.74
CA ASN A 47 -1.61 -5.58 -10.66
C ASN A 47 -2.54 -5.95 -11.82
N LYS A 48 -3.85 -6.12 -11.57
CA LYS A 48 -4.84 -6.33 -12.64
C LYS A 48 -4.90 -5.13 -13.58
N VAL A 49 -4.87 -3.91 -13.03
CA VAL A 49 -4.86 -2.70 -13.84
C VAL A 49 -3.55 -2.57 -14.62
N TYR A 50 -2.38 -2.85 -14.03
CA TYR A 50 -1.10 -2.83 -14.74
C TYR A 50 -1.08 -3.80 -15.92
N GLN A 51 -1.65 -5.00 -15.76
CA GLN A 51 -1.79 -5.96 -16.85
C GLN A 51 -2.70 -5.43 -17.96
N TRP A 52 -3.88 -4.90 -17.63
CA TRP A 52 -4.78 -4.32 -18.62
C TRP A 52 -4.15 -3.11 -19.32
N TYR A 53 -3.60 -2.16 -18.56
CA TYR A 53 -2.98 -0.93 -19.05
C TYR A 53 -1.84 -1.24 -20.03
N GLY A 54 -1.06 -2.30 -19.77
CA GLY A 54 -0.01 -2.77 -20.68
C GLY A 54 -0.49 -3.23 -22.07
N THR A 55 -1.80 -3.48 -22.25
CA THR A 55 -2.38 -3.86 -23.55
C THR A 55 -2.94 -2.68 -24.35
N THR A 56 -3.01 -1.50 -23.75
CA THR A 56 -3.69 -0.32 -24.33
C THR A 56 -2.80 0.55 -25.23
N GLY A 57 -1.47 0.38 -25.13
CA GLY A 57 -0.49 1.29 -25.75
C GLY A 57 -0.27 2.61 -24.99
N TYR A 58 -0.88 2.79 -23.82
CA TYR A 58 -0.64 3.94 -22.96
C TYR A 58 0.77 3.93 -22.34
N ASP A 59 1.29 5.09 -21.95
CA ASP A 59 2.62 5.21 -21.34
C ASP A 59 2.63 4.58 -19.93
N PRO A 60 3.31 3.44 -19.71
CA PRO A 60 3.30 2.77 -18.41
C PRO A 60 3.89 3.62 -17.28
N ARG A 61 4.68 4.66 -17.60
CA ARG A 61 5.24 5.58 -16.61
C ARG A 61 4.17 6.45 -15.95
N ALA A 62 3.02 6.64 -16.59
CA ALA A 62 1.93 7.45 -16.04
C ALA A 62 1.34 6.84 -14.76
N ILE A 63 1.36 5.51 -14.62
CA ILE A 63 0.80 4.78 -13.48
C ILE A 63 1.87 4.13 -12.58
N ALA A 64 3.14 4.44 -12.81
CA ALA A 64 4.23 3.91 -12.00
C ALA A 64 4.12 4.42 -10.56
N GLY A 65 4.31 3.53 -9.58
CA GLY A 65 4.33 3.91 -8.17
C GLY A 65 5.34 5.04 -7.90
N TRP A 66 4.93 6.03 -7.10
CA TRP A 66 5.86 7.08 -6.68
C TRP A 66 7.01 6.46 -5.87
N GLN A 67 8.21 6.99 -6.08
CA GLN A 67 9.40 6.56 -5.32
C GLN A 67 9.38 7.07 -3.88
N SER A 68 8.71 8.20 -3.65
CA SER A 68 8.50 8.84 -2.36
C SER A 68 7.26 9.71 -2.43
N VAL A 69 6.71 10.07 -1.28
CA VAL A 69 5.62 11.06 -1.25
C VAL A 69 6.13 12.39 -1.82
N PRO A 70 5.40 13.04 -2.73
CA PRO A 70 5.75 14.36 -3.24
C PRO A 70 5.99 15.37 -2.12
N GLU A 71 7.08 16.14 -2.19
CA GLU A 71 7.46 17.06 -1.10
C GLU A 71 6.38 18.13 -0.83
N ALA A 72 5.60 18.52 -1.84
CA ALA A 72 4.45 19.40 -1.66
C ALA A 72 3.40 18.81 -0.70
N ILE A 73 3.15 17.49 -0.77
CA ILE A 73 2.27 16.78 0.17
C ILE A 73 2.96 16.62 1.53
N ARG A 74 4.26 16.29 1.54
CA ARG A 74 5.00 16.12 2.81
C ARG A 74 5.04 17.39 3.66
N ASN A 75 4.86 18.56 3.05
CA ASN A 75 4.84 19.87 3.71
C ASN A 75 3.45 20.30 4.20
N THR A 76 2.41 19.49 4.02
CA THR A 76 1.06 19.83 4.47
C THR A 76 0.86 19.49 5.95
N ALA A 77 -0.11 20.16 6.58
CA ALA A 77 -0.33 20.04 8.02
C ALA A 77 -0.83 18.64 8.45
N CYS A 78 -1.56 17.93 7.59
CA CYS A 78 -2.05 16.58 7.91
C CYS A 78 -0.97 15.49 7.79
N TYR A 79 0.17 15.79 7.15
CA TYR A 79 1.09 14.74 6.75
C TYR A 79 1.96 14.28 7.93
N ASN A 80 1.84 12.99 8.27
CA ASN A 80 2.57 12.40 9.37
C ASN A 80 3.98 11.93 8.93
N ARG A 81 4.95 12.85 8.94
CA ARG A 81 6.36 12.54 8.61
C ARG A 81 6.98 11.47 9.51
N ALA A 82 6.57 11.39 10.78
CA ALA A 82 7.08 10.38 11.70
C ALA A 82 6.56 8.98 11.34
N ALA A 83 5.30 8.87 10.89
CA ALA A 83 4.75 7.63 10.38
C ALA A 83 5.43 7.18 9.09
N GLU A 84 5.67 8.10 8.14
CA GLU A 84 6.47 7.82 6.93
C GLU A 84 7.84 7.26 7.31
N ALA A 85 8.56 7.96 8.21
CA ALA A 85 9.88 7.57 8.65
C ALA A 85 9.90 6.18 9.30
N ARG A 86 8.86 5.81 10.07
CA ARG A 86 8.75 4.46 10.65
C ARG A 86 8.57 3.39 9.58
N VAL A 87 7.69 3.62 8.60
CA VAL A 87 7.45 2.68 7.49
C VAL A 87 8.72 2.46 6.66
N LEU A 88 9.46 3.53 6.38
CA LEU A 88 10.67 3.46 5.57
C LEU A 88 11.88 2.88 6.31
N ASN A 89 12.13 3.33 7.55
CA ASN A 89 13.39 3.07 8.24
C ASN A 89 13.29 1.98 9.31
N ASN A 90 12.08 1.64 9.76
CA ASN A 90 11.86 0.61 10.77
C ASN A 90 10.68 -0.32 10.41
N PRO A 91 10.65 -0.91 9.19
CA PRO A 91 9.55 -1.77 8.78
C PRO A 91 9.40 -2.98 9.70
N GLN A 92 10.48 -3.56 10.22
CA GLN A 92 10.42 -4.68 11.18
C GLN A 92 9.68 -4.35 12.50
N SER A 93 9.37 -3.09 12.78
CA SER A 93 8.56 -2.70 13.94
C SER A 93 7.09 -3.09 13.83
N PHE A 94 6.63 -3.59 12.68
CA PHE A 94 5.29 -4.14 12.51
C PHE A 94 5.35 -5.67 12.60
N ALA A 95 4.65 -6.24 13.59
CA ALA A 95 4.64 -7.68 13.86
C ALA A 95 3.91 -8.49 12.78
N SER A 96 2.99 -7.86 12.05
CA SER A 96 2.18 -8.49 11.00
C SER A 96 1.84 -7.50 9.88
N ALA A 97 1.43 -8.04 8.73
CA ALA A 97 0.88 -7.24 7.63
C ALA A 97 -0.37 -6.48 8.07
N ASP A 98 -1.17 -7.10 8.94
CA ASP A 98 -2.36 -6.48 9.53
C ASP A 98 -2.01 -5.19 10.30
N GLN A 99 -0.99 -5.26 11.17
CA GLN A 99 -0.54 -4.10 11.92
C GLN A 99 0.03 -3.00 11.01
N LEU A 100 0.75 -3.37 9.95
CA LEU A 100 1.24 -2.41 8.95
C LEU A 100 0.08 -1.73 8.22
N GLY A 101 -0.90 -2.51 7.73
CA GLY A 101 -2.03 -1.98 6.98
C GLY A 101 -2.90 -1.02 7.81
N ILE A 102 -3.23 -1.42 9.04
CA ILE A 102 -3.95 -0.55 9.99
C ILE A 102 -3.15 0.73 10.25
N PHE A 103 -1.83 0.62 10.44
CA PHE A 103 -1.00 1.80 10.67
C PHE A 103 -0.99 2.76 9.49
N LEU A 104 -0.92 2.27 8.25
CA LEU A 104 -0.93 3.10 7.06
C LEU A 104 -2.22 3.91 6.92
N GLU A 105 -3.37 3.31 7.24
CA GLU A 105 -4.66 4.01 7.22
C GLU A 105 -4.84 4.95 8.43
N ALA A 106 -4.61 4.46 9.64
CA ALA A 106 -4.94 5.18 10.88
C ALA A 106 -3.94 6.28 11.26
N SER A 107 -2.71 6.28 10.71
CA SER A 107 -1.68 7.29 11.04
C SER A 107 -1.84 8.62 10.32
N SER A 108 -2.97 8.83 9.62
CA SER A 108 -3.23 9.92 8.68
C SER A 108 -2.32 9.93 7.45
N LEU A 109 -1.42 8.95 7.29
CA LEU A 109 -0.50 8.89 6.16
C LEU A 109 -1.25 8.68 4.84
N HIS A 110 -2.02 7.59 4.72
CA HIS A 110 -2.77 7.26 3.51
C HIS A 110 -3.82 8.33 3.17
N GLY A 111 -4.66 8.69 4.15
CA GLY A 111 -5.72 9.68 3.96
C GLY A 111 -5.20 11.06 3.55
N CYS A 112 -4.14 11.56 4.19
CA CYS A 112 -3.54 12.85 3.84
C CYS A 112 -2.92 12.83 2.44
N ILE A 113 -2.31 11.71 2.02
CA ILE A 113 -1.77 11.58 0.66
C ILE A 113 -2.88 11.69 -0.38
N HIS A 114 -4.02 11.00 -0.19
CA HIS A 114 -5.18 11.14 -1.08
C HIS A 114 -5.71 12.58 -1.10
N GLN A 115 -6.02 13.12 0.08
CA GLN A 115 -6.63 14.44 0.23
C GLN A 115 -5.77 15.54 -0.41
N GLU A 116 -4.47 15.54 -0.12
CA GLU A 116 -3.56 16.57 -0.60
C GLU A 116 -3.15 16.37 -2.04
N SER A 117 -3.11 15.13 -2.54
CA SER A 117 -2.94 14.88 -3.97
C SER A 117 -4.13 15.43 -4.76
N ALA A 118 -5.35 15.15 -4.31
CA ALA A 118 -6.58 15.65 -4.93
C ALA A 118 -6.60 17.20 -4.96
N ARG A 119 -6.21 17.83 -3.84
CA ARG A 119 -6.19 19.30 -3.70
C ARG A 119 -5.06 19.97 -4.50
N LEU A 120 -3.82 19.50 -4.35
CA LEU A 120 -2.63 20.13 -4.94
C LEU A 120 -2.53 19.91 -6.45
N PHE A 121 -3.02 18.77 -6.93
CA PHE A 121 -2.96 18.40 -8.33
C PHE A 121 -4.30 18.56 -9.05
N GLY A 122 -5.37 18.96 -8.36
CA GLY A 122 -6.67 19.24 -8.98
C GLY A 122 -7.39 17.99 -9.50
N GLU A 123 -7.30 16.90 -8.74
CA GLU A 123 -7.85 15.56 -9.09
C GLU A 123 -8.88 15.13 -8.02
N PRO A 124 -10.08 15.77 -7.94
CA PRO A 124 -11.05 15.52 -6.89
C PRO A 124 -11.57 14.07 -6.86
N ALA A 125 -11.61 13.40 -8.02
CA ALA A 125 -11.99 12.00 -8.15
C ALA A 125 -11.12 11.05 -7.31
N LEU A 126 -9.90 11.46 -6.94
CA LEU A 126 -8.99 10.66 -6.10
C LEU A 126 -9.51 10.46 -4.66
N ASN A 127 -10.41 11.32 -4.19
CA ASN A 127 -11.05 11.21 -2.87
C ASN A 127 -12.37 10.43 -2.90
N ASP A 128 -12.81 9.97 -4.07
CA ASP A 128 -14.04 9.21 -4.23
C ASP A 128 -13.72 7.74 -4.48
N PHE A 129 -14.15 6.83 -3.61
CA PHE A 129 -13.91 5.39 -3.79
C PHE A 129 -14.55 4.85 -5.08
N ASP A 130 -15.56 5.52 -5.61
CA ASP A 130 -16.26 5.09 -6.81
C ASP A 130 -15.62 5.63 -8.10
N GLU A 131 -14.65 6.55 -7.99
CA GLU A 131 -13.99 7.15 -9.14
C GLU A 131 -12.45 7.07 -9.11
N ALA A 132 -11.83 6.99 -7.93
CA ALA A 132 -10.39 7.11 -7.74
C ALA A 132 -9.56 6.18 -8.64
N PRO A 133 -9.95 4.90 -8.88
CA PRO A 133 -9.22 4.01 -9.79
C PRO A 133 -9.13 4.50 -11.24
N ARG A 134 -9.97 5.46 -11.65
CA ARG A 134 -9.91 6.03 -13.00
C ARG A 134 -8.80 7.06 -13.15
N THR A 135 -8.14 7.46 -12.08
CA THR A 135 -7.05 8.44 -12.10
C THR A 135 -5.69 7.75 -12.16
N THR A 136 -4.72 8.35 -12.86
CA THR A 136 -3.34 7.84 -12.83
C THR A 136 -2.70 7.94 -11.44
N MET A 137 -3.08 8.97 -10.67
CA MET A 137 -2.55 9.22 -9.31
C MET A 137 -2.88 8.13 -8.29
N PHE A 138 -4.05 7.50 -8.42
CA PHE A 138 -4.39 6.32 -7.60
C PHE A 138 -3.27 5.26 -7.67
N TYR A 139 -2.79 4.95 -8.88
CA TYR A 139 -1.73 3.96 -9.07
C TYR A 139 -0.37 4.44 -8.61
N ASN A 140 -0.10 5.74 -8.71
CA ASN A 140 1.14 6.29 -8.19
C ASN A 140 1.20 6.12 -6.65
N ILE A 141 0.08 6.38 -5.96
CA ILE A 141 -0.05 6.24 -4.50
C ILE A 141 -0.02 4.76 -4.08
N HIS A 142 -0.88 3.93 -4.65
CA HIS A 142 -0.98 2.53 -4.24
C HIS A 142 0.22 1.69 -4.69
N GLY A 143 0.88 2.04 -5.79
CA GLY A 143 2.15 1.44 -6.18
C GLY A 143 3.28 1.75 -5.18
N MET A 144 3.32 2.97 -4.65
CA MET A 144 4.25 3.35 -3.58
C MET A 144 3.95 2.58 -2.27
N ILE A 145 2.67 2.45 -1.90
CA ILE A 145 2.25 1.68 -0.72
C ILE A 145 2.59 0.19 -0.89
N ASP A 146 2.38 -0.39 -2.07
CA ASP A 146 2.80 -1.76 -2.35
C ASP A 146 4.32 -1.93 -2.20
N GLN A 147 5.11 -0.95 -2.65
CA GLN A 147 6.55 -0.97 -2.44
C GLN A 147 6.92 -0.95 -0.94
N TRP A 148 6.25 -0.14 -0.13
CA TRP A 148 6.42 -0.17 1.33
C TRP A 148 6.04 -1.52 1.94
N TYR A 149 4.95 -2.11 1.48
CA TYR A 149 4.53 -3.44 1.92
C TYR A 149 5.55 -4.52 1.55
N ARG A 150 6.10 -4.51 0.34
CA ARG A 150 7.18 -5.41 -0.08
C ARG A 150 8.44 -5.21 0.75
N ASN A 151 8.78 -3.97 1.12
CA ASN A 151 9.93 -3.68 1.97
C ASN A 151 9.74 -4.32 3.36
N TRP A 152 8.52 -4.23 3.91
CA TRP A 152 8.16 -4.93 5.14
C TRP A 152 8.26 -6.44 5.02
N GLU A 153 7.72 -7.05 3.95
CA GLU A 153 7.80 -8.50 3.74
C GLU A 153 9.26 -9.00 3.75
N ARG A 154 10.16 -8.25 3.11
CA ARG A 154 11.60 -8.57 3.11
C ARG A 154 12.22 -8.43 4.50
N ALA A 155 11.93 -7.34 5.22
CA ALA A 155 12.45 -7.13 6.57
C ALA A 155 11.93 -8.17 7.57
N ALA A 156 10.64 -8.51 7.50
CA ALA A 156 10.01 -9.53 8.32
C ALA A 156 10.55 -10.94 8.00
N GLY A 157 10.82 -11.23 6.74
CA GLY A 157 11.49 -12.46 6.31
C GLY A 157 12.87 -12.63 6.94
N VAL A 158 13.72 -11.59 6.85
CA VAL A 158 15.06 -11.58 7.46
C VAL A 158 15.00 -11.74 8.98
N ALA A 159 14.07 -11.05 9.66
CA ALA A 159 13.90 -11.18 11.10
C ALA A 159 13.52 -12.61 11.52
N ARG A 160 12.67 -13.28 10.74
CA ARG A 160 12.28 -14.68 10.98
C ARG A 160 13.42 -15.67 10.76
N GLU A 161 14.33 -15.38 9.83
CA GLU A 161 15.53 -16.21 9.60
C GLU A 161 16.56 -16.02 10.72
N ALA A 162 16.82 -14.78 11.15
CA ALA A 162 17.73 -14.48 12.24
C ALA A 162 17.26 -15.05 13.61
N GLY A 163 15.95 -15.25 13.79
CA GLY A 163 15.36 -15.83 14.99
C GLY A 163 15.36 -17.38 15.03
N LYS A 164 15.79 -18.07 13.97
CA LYS A 164 15.91 -19.54 14.00
C LYS A 164 17.20 -19.93 14.73
N PRO A 165 17.14 -20.73 15.82
CA PRO A 165 18.34 -21.26 16.44
C PRO A 165 19.09 -22.13 15.42
N SER A 166 20.38 -21.83 15.22
CA SER A 166 21.29 -22.71 14.49
C SER A 166 21.23 -24.09 15.14
N SER A 167 20.70 -25.09 14.43
CA SER A 167 20.80 -26.49 14.83
C SER A 167 22.25 -26.94 14.65
N GLY A 168 23.09 -26.54 15.62
CA GLY A 168 24.48 -26.92 15.73
C GLY A 168 24.61 -28.44 15.78
N ALA A 169 25.42 -28.97 14.86
CA ALA A 169 25.65 -30.38 14.63
C ALA A 169 26.03 -31.13 15.93
N ALA A 170 25.21 -32.10 16.32
CA ALA A 170 25.55 -33.09 17.33
C ALA A 170 26.65 -34.01 16.78
N ARG A 171 27.90 -33.64 17.06
CA ARG A 171 29.09 -34.44 16.76
C ARG A 171 29.06 -35.71 17.63
N LYS A 172 28.62 -36.83 17.06
CA LYS A 172 28.67 -38.17 17.68
C LYS A 172 30.12 -38.49 18.07
N ARG A 173 30.42 -38.46 19.38
CA ARG A 173 31.63 -39.03 19.96
C ARG A 173 31.44 -40.54 20.09
N ASN A 174 32.02 -41.30 19.17
CA ASN A 174 32.26 -42.73 19.40
C ASN A 174 33.30 -42.88 20.51
N ARG A 175 32.91 -43.52 21.63
CA ARG A 175 33.85 -44.10 22.58
C ARG A 175 33.86 -45.62 22.36
N ARG A 176 35.08 -46.12 22.17
CA ARG A 176 35.44 -47.54 22.24
C ARG A 176 35.33 -48.04 23.67
#